data_AF-A0A2V3DRY0-F1
#
_entry.id   AF-A0A2V3DRY0-F1
#
_cell.length_a   1.000
_cell.length_b   1.000
_cell.length_c   1.000
_cell.angle_alpha   90.00
_cell.angle_beta   90.00
_cell.angle_gamma   90.00
#
_symmetry.space_group_name_H-M   'P 1'
#
loop_
_entity.id
_entity.type
_entity.pdbx_description
1 polymer ?
#
loop_
_entity_poly.entity_id
_entity_poly.type
_entity_poly.pdbx_seq_one_letter_code
_entity_poly.pdbx_strand_id
1 'polypeptide(L)'
;MHRRKEYGRMEKISLDAKGQNRLNILIRWAAELTRAGRQVPDYADLELIAHTNVVAVDGAGAHVVQAWEPTISWMLKQAAFGVGDPYLHLPEELLIPAGSEPEVAAVVQVEVTVEAVQIEEVQVEVSLAPSLESVSVPVPAEAQAAEPKAVPVSRTPKWELAAIEQVHEAIKRYVKPLEALKARDANEGDTRMVVTDMLCEGLDYDKFKDLTTEYMVKQDFADYGVRIDKQMVAFIEVKRISQKLNERHLRQVLMYAVNEGVEWMVLTNGAVWQTYHLTGGLPVVVDLVFEVDLLGPAPLAEKTELMFLLHKEALKRRRIDQMWRHRAATEPGALLELILSEAMLDELRKEVRRRTGIATTAEALSEVIRTEIVDPKLLAKLFKA
;
A
#
# COMPACT_ATOMS: atom_id res chain seq x y z
N MET A 1 33.44 -12.19 50.16
CA MET A 1 32.16 -12.18 50.92
C MET A 1 31.46 -10.86 50.62
N HIS A 2 30.27 -10.93 49.98
CA HIS A 2 29.34 -9.82 49.64
C HIS A 2 29.85 -8.82 48.58
N ARG A 3 29.32 -8.77 47.35
CA ARG A 3 27.91 -8.64 46.96
C ARG A 3 27.61 -9.42 45.68
N ARG A 4 26.73 -10.41 45.84
CA ARG A 4 25.88 -11.02 44.81
C ARG A 4 24.54 -10.26 44.92
N LYS A 5 23.94 -9.91 43.78
CA LYS A 5 22.64 -9.24 43.54
C LYS A 5 22.76 -7.80 43.01
N GLU A 6 22.60 -7.68 41.70
CA GLU A 6 21.63 -6.77 41.06
C GLU A 6 21.41 -7.22 39.60
N TYR A 7 20.76 -8.39 39.46
CA TYR A 7 19.87 -8.64 38.33
C TYR A 7 18.51 -8.14 38.78
N GLY A 8 17.97 -7.13 38.11
CA GLY A 8 16.63 -6.63 38.43
C GLY A 8 16.34 -5.26 37.85
N ARG A 9 15.92 -5.24 36.59
CA ARG A 9 14.61 -4.73 36.09
C ARG A 9 14.82 -4.34 34.63
N MET A 10 14.49 -5.24 33.70
CA MET A 10 14.17 -4.82 32.33
C MET A 10 13.02 -3.82 32.47
N GLU A 11 13.28 -2.54 32.21
CA GLU A 11 12.21 -1.59 31.94
C GLU A 11 11.43 -2.17 30.76
N LYS A 12 10.13 -2.41 30.94
CA LYS A 12 9.29 -2.87 29.84
C LYS A 12 9.37 -1.84 28.73
N ILE A 13 9.92 -2.24 27.59
CA ILE A 13 9.95 -1.41 26.40
C ILE A 13 8.50 -1.15 26.00
N SER A 14 8.07 0.11 26.05
CA SER A 14 6.72 0.49 25.63
C SER A 14 6.70 0.59 24.11
N LEU A 15 5.99 -0.33 23.45
CA LEU A 15 5.79 -0.32 22.00
C LEU A 15 4.53 0.45 21.62
N ASP A 16 4.60 1.23 20.55
CA ASP A 16 3.41 1.79 19.89
C ASP A 16 2.73 0.71 19.03
N ALA A 17 1.56 1.03 18.43
CA ALA A 17 0.82 0.04 17.62
C ALA A 17 1.64 -0.53 16.45
N LYS A 18 2.51 0.29 15.84
CA LYS A 18 3.42 -0.14 14.76
C LYS A 18 4.53 -1.06 15.28
N GLY A 19 5.14 -0.72 16.42
CA GLY A 19 6.14 -1.52 17.11
C GLY A 19 5.58 -2.86 17.58
N GLN A 20 4.35 -2.89 18.09
CA GLN A 20 3.68 -4.14 18.45
C GLN A 20 3.44 -5.02 17.23
N ASN A 21 3.06 -4.43 16.08
CA ASN A 21 2.91 -5.18 14.83
C ASN A 21 4.24 -5.79 14.36
N ARG A 22 5.33 -4.98 14.35
CA ARG A 22 6.68 -5.47 14.04
C ARG A 22 7.08 -6.63 14.95
N LEU A 23 6.90 -6.48 16.26
CA LEU A 23 7.25 -7.51 17.23
C LEU A 23 6.47 -8.82 16.98
N ASN A 24 5.16 -8.73 16.72
CA ASN A 24 4.33 -9.90 16.44
C ASN A 24 4.83 -10.67 15.20
N ILE A 25 5.20 -9.95 14.13
CA ILE A 25 5.76 -10.52 12.91
C ILE A 25 7.07 -11.25 13.21
N LEU A 26 8.01 -10.59 13.90
CA LEU A 26 9.31 -11.15 14.21
C LEU A 26 9.24 -12.39 15.09
N ILE A 27 8.36 -12.39 16.10
CA ILE A 27 8.19 -13.55 17.00
C ILE A 27 7.61 -14.75 16.25
N ARG A 28 6.62 -14.53 15.36
CA ARG A 28 6.01 -15.61 14.58
C ARG A 28 7.03 -16.25 13.63
N TRP A 29 7.79 -15.43 12.92
CA TRP A 29 8.91 -15.90 12.10
C TRP A 29 9.93 -16.70 12.90
N ALA A 30 10.39 -16.17 14.03
CA ALA A 30 11.36 -16.84 14.89
C ALA A 30 10.83 -18.18 15.43
N ALA A 31 9.52 -18.27 15.73
CA ALA A 31 8.89 -19.51 16.16
C ALA A 31 8.89 -20.58 15.06
N GLU A 32 8.61 -20.23 13.80
CA GLU A 32 8.68 -21.20 12.69
C GLU A 32 10.10 -21.73 12.48
N LEU A 33 11.09 -20.85 12.49
CA LEU A 33 12.50 -21.24 12.36
C LEU A 33 13.00 -22.08 13.53
N THR A 34 12.53 -21.76 14.75
CA THR A 34 12.83 -22.58 15.94
C THR A 34 12.25 -24.00 15.78
N ARG A 35 11.04 -24.14 15.23
CA ARG A 35 10.46 -25.46 14.92
C ARG A 35 11.27 -26.20 13.84
N ALA A 36 11.86 -25.47 12.90
CA ALA A 36 12.79 -26.01 11.92
C ALA A 36 14.21 -26.25 12.47
N GLY A 37 14.43 -26.12 13.79
CA GLY A 37 15.70 -26.39 14.45
C GLY A 37 16.79 -25.34 14.19
N ARG A 38 16.43 -24.15 13.70
CA ARG A 38 17.37 -23.05 13.43
C ARG A 38 17.58 -22.20 14.68
N GLN A 39 18.79 -21.68 14.84
CA GLN A 39 19.10 -20.67 15.85
C GLN A 39 18.56 -19.31 15.40
N VAL A 40 17.80 -18.65 16.26
CA VAL A 40 17.16 -17.34 16.01
C VAL A 40 17.43 -16.37 17.16
N PRO A 41 17.31 -15.05 16.93
CA PRO A 41 17.42 -14.07 18.01
C PRO A 41 16.39 -14.30 19.11
N ASP A 42 16.74 -13.93 20.35
CA ASP A 42 15.83 -14.10 21.47
C ASP A 42 14.72 -13.04 21.50
N TYR A 43 13.73 -13.23 22.37
CA TYR A 43 12.61 -12.28 22.48
C TYR A 43 13.08 -10.85 22.80
N ALA A 44 14.09 -10.68 23.64
CA ALA A 44 14.54 -9.36 24.08
C ALA A 44 15.23 -8.60 22.93
N ASP A 45 16.01 -9.32 22.12
CA ASP A 45 16.61 -8.79 20.90
C ASP A 45 15.53 -8.35 19.90
N LEU A 46 14.52 -9.21 19.66
CA LEU A 46 13.41 -8.88 18.76
C LEU A 46 12.55 -7.71 19.26
N GLU A 47 12.31 -7.61 20.57
CA GLU A 47 11.59 -6.51 21.21
C GLU A 47 12.34 -5.18 21.07
N LEU A 48 13.66 -5.20 21.24
CA LEU A 48 14.52 -4.04 21.02
C LEU A 48 14.51 -3.60 19.55
N ILE A 49 14.68 -4.53 18.61
CA ILE A 49 14.63 -4.27 17.16
C ILE A 49 13.26 -3.71 16.77
N ALA A 50 12.16 -4.27 17.28
CA ALA A 50 10.81 -3.78 16.98
C ALA A 50 10.57 -2.35 17.51
N HIS A 51 11.20 -1.99 18.62
CA HIS A 51 11.14 -0.65 19.20
C HIS A 51 11.97 0.38 18.42
N THR A 52 13.24 0.05 18.14
CA THR A 52 14.19 0.98 17.52
C THR A 52 14.10 1.01 16.00
N ASN A 53 13.54 -0.04 15.40
CA ASN A 53 13.58 -0.31 13.96
C ASN A 53 15.02 -0.40 13.42
N VAL A 54 15.97 -0.80 14.27
CA VAL A 54 17.38 -0.99 13.94
C VAL A 54 17.74 -2.45 14.17
N VAL A 55 18.26 -3.13 13.16
CA VAL A 55 18.62 -4.56 13.20
C VAL A 55 20.04 -4.74 13.73
N ALA A 56 20.27 -4.27 14.95
CA ALA A 56 21.53 -4.40 15.65
C ALA A 56 21.28 -4.42 17.16
N VAL A 57 21.98 -5.32 17.86
CA VAL A 57 21.92 -5.46 19.33
C VAL A 57 23.33 -5.65 19.87
N ASP A 58 23.57 -5.23 21.10
CA ASP A 58 24.83 -5.46 21.81
C ASP A 58 24.74 -6.73 22.68
N GLY A 59 25.87 -7.42 22.87
CA GLY A 59 25.98 -8.56 23.79
C GLY A 59 25.90 -9.93 23.11
N ALA A 60 25.45 -10.94 23.86
CA ALA A 60 25.58 -12.34 23.47
C ALA A 60 24.77 -12.72 22.21
N GLY A 61 23.63 -12.05 21.95
CA GLY A 61 22.76 -12.28 20.79
C GLY A 61 23.20 -11.60 19.49
N ALA A 62 24.19 -10.70 19.54
CA ALA A 62 24.58 -9.84 18.41
C ALA A 62 24.94 -10.62 17.14
N HIS A 63 25.66 -11.74 17.28
CA HIS A 63 26.06 -12.58 16.14
C HIS A 63 24.86 -13.26 15.45
N VAL A 64 23.82 -13.62 16.21
CA VAL A 64 22.60 -14.25 15.66
C VAL A 64 21.76 -13.21 14.93
N VAL A 65 21.62 -12.01 15.51
CA VAL A 65 20.94 -10.88 14.86
C VAL A 65 21.66 -10.50 13.58
N GLN A 66 23.00 -10.44 13.59
CA GLN A 66 23.78 -10.13 12.40
C GLN A 66 23.64 -11.17 11.29
N ALA A 67 23.60 -12.46 11.64
CA ALA A 67 23.39 -13.54 10.67
C ALA A 67 22.02 -13.45 9.98
N TRP A 68 21.01 -12.99 10.70
CA TRP A 68 19.64 -12.81 10.19
C TRP A 68 19.31 -11.38 9.77
N GLU A 69 20.30 -10.48 9.73
CA GLU A 69 20.08 -9.07 9.43
C GLU A 69 19.32 -8.87 8.10
N PRO A 70 19.70 -9.52 6.99
CA PRO A 70 19.00 -9.33 5.71
C PRO A 70 17.53 -9.74 5.78
N THR A 71 17.23 -10.85 6.44
CA THR A 71 15.88 -11.41 6.61
C THR A 71 15.03 -10.52 7.51
N ILE A 72 15.58 -10.08 8.65
CA ILE A 72 14.88 -9.21 9.60
C ILE A 72 14.62 -7.84 8.96
N SER A 73 15.63 -7.23 8.33
CA SER A 73 15.50 -5.97 7.61
C SER A 73 14.45 -6.05 6.50
N TRP A 74 14.39 -7.16 5.75
CA TRP A 74 13.36 -7.36 4.74
C TRP A 74 11.96 -7.44 5.34
N MET A 75 11.76 -8.21 6.42
CA MET A 75 10.45 -8.32 7.09
C MET A 75 9.99 -6.99 7.69
N LEU A 76 10.90 -6.21 8.28
CA LEU A 76 10.59 -4.88 8.80
C LEU A 76 10.13 -3.93 7.70
N LYS A 77 10.76 -3.99 6.52
CA LYS A 77 10.32 -3.24 5.33
C LYS A 77 8.92 -3.65 4.90
N GLN A 78 8.63 -4.95 4.79
CA GLN A 78 7.29 -5.42 4.41
C GLN A 78 6.23 -5.03 5.45
N ALA A 79 6.55 -5.13 6.74
CA ALA A 79 5.67 -4.72 7.82
C ALA A 79 5.32 -3.22 7.77
N ALA A 80 6.24 -2.38 7.27
CA ALA A 80 6.00 -0.95 7.07
C ALA A 80 4.91 -0.68 6.01
N PHE A 81 4.80 -1.55 4.99
CA PHE A 81 3.74 -1.55 3.98
C PHE A 81 2.44 -2.24 4.43
N GLY A 82 2.32 -2.61 5.71
CA GLY A 82 1.12 -3.25 6.24
C GLY A 82 0.94 -4.73 5.86
N VAL A 83 1.99 -5.38 5.35
CA VAL A 83 1.99 -6.82 5.11
C VAL A 83 1.90 -7.55 6.46
N GLY A 84 0.87 -8.39 6.62
CA GLY A 84 0.55 -9.03 7.90
C GLY A 84 1.54 -10.12 8.34
N ASP A 85 1.88 -11.05 7.44
CA ASP A 85 2.76 -12.19 7.74
C ASP A 85 3.87 -12.30 6.67
N PRO A 86 4.78 -11.32 6.56
CA PRO A 86 5.76 -11.25 5.48
C PRO A 86 6.70 -12.47 5.44
N TYR A 87 6.93 -13.11 6.59
CA TYR A 87 7.78 -14.30 6.70
C TYR A 87 7.29 -15.52 5.90
N LEU A 88 6.02 -15.55 5.48
CA LEU A 88 5.46 -16.60 4.61
C LEU A 88 5.89 -16.44 3.14
N HIS A 89 6.43 -15.28 2.77
CA HIS A 89 6.81 -14.93 1.40
C HIS A 89 8.27 -14.53 1.30
N LEU A 90 9.13 -15.08 2.17
CA LEU A 90 10.56 -14.83 2.12
C LEU A 90 11.15 -15.32 0.79
N PRO A 91 11.94 -14.49 0.08
CA PRO A 91 12.81 -14.95 -1.00
C PRO A 91 13.67 -16.13 -0.56
N GLU A 92 13.97 -17.06 -1.46
CA GLU A 92 14.72 -18.29 -1.15
C GLU A 92 16.08 -17.98 -0.50
N GLU A 93 16.72 -16.87 -0.90
CA GLU A 93 18.01 -16.43 -0.39
C GLU A 93 17.96 -15.96 1.08
N LEU A 94 16.77 -15.61 1.57
CA LEU A 94 16.54 -15.12 2.93
C LEU A 94 15.98 -16.19 3.88
N LEU A 95 15.78 -17.42 3.38
CA LEU A 95 15.37 -18.57 4.19
C LEU A 95 16.51 -19.14 5.05
N ILE A 96 17.75 -18.77 4.73
CA ILE A 96 18.96 -19.19 5.46
C ILE A 96 19.73 -17.98 6.00
N PRO A 97 20.41 -18.10 7.15
CA PRO A 97 21.20 -17.01 7.69
C PRO A 97 22.40 -16.70 6.77
N ALA A 98 22.80 -15.44 6.73
CA ALA A 98 23.97 -15.00 5.97
C ALA A 98 25.25 -15.73 6.44
N GLY A 99 26.00 -16.29 5.49
CA GLY A 99 27.22 -17.06 5.78
C GLY A 99 26.99 -18.56 6.00
N SER A 100 25.76 -19.06 5.86
CA SER A 100 25.47 -20.50 5.78
C SER A 100 25.74 -21.02 4.38
N GLU A 101 26.48 -22.11 4.21
CA GLU A 101 26.52 -22.80 2.90
C GLU A 101 25.14 -23.39 2.60
N PRO A 102 24.63 -23.31 1.35
CA PRO A 102 23.42 -24.00 0.97
C PRO A 102 23.69 -25.51 1.09
N GLU A 103 22.92 -26.22 1.93
CA GLU A 103 22.87 -27.68 1.89
C GLU A 103 22.37 -28.07 0.49
N VAL A 104 23.28 -28.55 -0.35
CA VAL A 104 22.92 -29.19 -1.61
C VAL A 104 22.08 -30.42 -1.26
N ALA A 105 20.78 -30.34 -1.56
CA ALA A 105 19.87 -31.46 -1.39
C ALA A 105 20.43 -32.69 -2.13
N ALA A 106 20.89 -33.68 -1.36
CA ALA A 106 21.32 -34.95 -1.91
C ALA A 106 20.11 -35.62 -2.58
N VAL A 107 20.16 -35.71 -3.91
CA VAL A 107 19.20 -36.46 -4.72
C VAL A 107 19.35 -37.93 -4.35
N VAL A 108 18.45 -38.46 -3.53
CA VAL A 108 18.28 -39.89 -3.34
C VAL A 108 17.33 -40.36 -4.45
N GLN A 109 17.91 -40.89 -5.53
CA GLN A 109 17.17 -41.65 -6.52
C GLN A 109 16.68 -42.95 -5.86
N VAL A 110 15.36 -43.11 -5.77
CA VAL A 110 14.73 -44.39 -5.48
C VAL A 110 14.04 -44.85 -6.77
N GLU A 111 14.70 -45.78 -7.47
CA GLU A 111 14.06 -46.65 -8.44
C GLU A 111 13.06 -47.55 -7.69
N VAL A 112 11.79 -47.53 -8.07
CA VAL A 112 10.85 -48.61 -7.74
C VAL A 112 10.23 -49.12 -9.02
N THR A 113 10.56 -50.38 -9.27
CA THR A 113 10.07 -51.32 -10.26
C THR A 113 8.55 -51.40 -10.30
N VAL A 114 8.02 -51.47 -11.52
CA VAL A 114 6.61 -51.69 -11.84
C VAL A 114 6.27 -53.15 -11.61
N GLU A 115 5.32 -53.45 -10.72
CA GLU A 115 4.61 -54.73 -10.71
C GLU A 115 3.10 -54.48 -10.59
N ALA A 116 2.36 -55.08 -11.51
CA ALA A 116 0.91 -54.99 -11.63
C ALA A 116 0.23 -56.03 -10.73
N VAL A 117 -0.81 -55.61 -10.00
CA VAL A 117 -1.83 -56.51 -9.44
C VAL A 117 -3.22 -55.90 -9.65
N GLN A 118 -4.16 -56.77 -10.03
CA GLN A 118 -5.52 -56.53 -10.46
C GLN A 118 -6.56 -56.58 -9.31
N ILE A 119 -7.59 -55.72 -9.46
CA ILE A 119 -9.05 -55.88 -9.18
C ILE A 119 -9.52 -56.11 -7.71
N GLU A 120 -10.43 -55.24 -7.23
CA GLU A 120 -11.82 -55.62 -6.88
C GLU A 120 -12.76 -54.41 -6.67
N GLU A 121 -13.94 -54.50 -7.30
CA GLU A 121 -15.09 -53.62 -7.13
C GLU A 121 -15.85 -53.96 -5.84
N VAL A 122 -16.34 -52.94 -5.12
CA VAL A 122 -17.47 -53.10 -4.18
C VAL A 122 -18.44 -51.92 -4.36
N GLN A 123 -19.67 -52.26 -4.75
CA GLN A 123 -20.85 -51.38 -4.79
C GLN A 123 -21.58 -51.35 -3.43
N VAL A 124 -22.69 -50.58 -3.39
CA VAL A 124 -23.83 -50.57 -2.42
C VAL A 124 -23.81 -49.35 -1.47
N GLU A 125 -24.83 -48.50 -1.30
CA GLU A 125 -26.23 -48.37 -1.77
C GLU A 125 -26.74 -46.95 -1.50
N VAL A 126 -27.83 -46.57 -2.18
CA VAL A 126 -28.60 -45.32 -2.01
C VAL A 126 -29.55 -45.43 -0.81
N SER A 127 -29.71 -44.36 -0.02
CA SER A 127 -30.95 -44.16 0.76
C SER A 127 -31.34 -42.68 0.88
N LEU A 128 -32.63 -42.42 0.66
CA LEU A 128 -33.31 -41.13 0.55
C LEU A 128 -33.60 -40.48 1.93
N ALA A 129 -33.82 -39.16 1.86
CA ALA A 129 -34.16 -38.22 2.95
C ALA A 129 -35.32 -38.67 3.89
N PRO A 130 -35.51 -37.92 5.00
CA PRO A 130 -36.62 -36.97 4.94
C PRO A 130 -36.34 -35.59 5.57
N SER A 131 -37.28 -34.72 5.24
CA SER A 131 -37.40 -33.28 5.47
C SER A 131 -37.78 -32.86 6.91
N LEU A 132 -37.84 -31.53 7.10
CA LEU A 132 -38.38 -30.73 8.22
C LEU A 132 -37.31 -30.40 9.29
N GLU A 133 -37.13 -29.18 9.79
CA GLU A 133 -38.11 -28.15 10.15
C GLU A 133 -37.56 -26.72 10.01
N SER A 134 -38.42 -25.84 9.51
CA SER A 134 -38.27 -24.38 9.55
C SER A 134 -38.50 -23.86 10.97
N VAL A 135 -37.47 -23.28 11.59
CA VAL A 135 -37.63 -22.50 12.83
C VAL A 135 -38.00 -21.07 12.46
N SER A 136 -39.24 -20.72 12.79
CA SER A 136 -39.76 -19.36 12.78
C SER A 136 -39.33 -18.63 14.06
N VAL A 137 -38.79 -17.42 13.90
CA VAL A 137 -38.52 -16.49 15.01
C VAL A 137 -39.37 -15.23 14.76
N PRO A 138 -40.02 -14.67 15.80
CA PRO A 138 -41.23 -13.89 15.63
C PRO A 138 -40.98 -12.44 15.23
N VAL A 139 -41.93 -11.92 14.45
CA VAL A 139 -42.10 -10.51 14.08
C VAL A 139 -42.45 -9.69 15.32
N PRO A 140 -41.71 -8.61 15.64
CA PRO A 140 -42.21 -7.57 16.52
C PRO A 140 -43.11 -6.61 15.74
N ALA A 141 -44.21 -6.24 16.41
CA ALA A 141 -45.31 -5.42 15.94
C ALA A 141 -44.94 -4.11 15.24
N GLU A 142 -45.81 -3.74 14.31
CA GLU A 142 -45.91 -2.46 13.63
C GLU A 142 -45.75 -1.27 14.60
N ALA A 143 -44.66 -0.54 14.42
CA ALA A 143 -44.51 0.83 14.91
C ALA A 143 -44.57 1.77 13.70
N GLN A 144 -45.45 2.76 13.84
CA GLN A 144 -45.86 3.75 12.85
C GLN A 144 -44.70 4.37 12.06
N ALA A 145 -44.93 4.53 10.75
CA ALA A 145 -44.05 5.22 9.82
C ALA A 145 -43.75 6.64 10.30
N ALA A 146 -42.53 6.85 10.78
CA ALA A 146 -41.91 8.16 10.82
C ALA A 146 -41.24 8.40 9.46
N GLU A 147 -41.53 9.56 8.86
CA GLU A 147 -40.92 10.06 7.64
C GLU A 147 -39.39 9.87 7.66
N PRO A 148 -38.74 9.54 6.53
CA PRO A 148 -37.30 9.38 6.49
C PRO A 148 -36.66 10.73 6.85
N LYS A 149 -36.09 10.82 8.06
CA LYS A 149 -35.19 11.91 8.43
C LYS A 149 -34.06 11.91 7.41
N ALA A 150 -34.00 12.96 6.60
CA ALA A 150 -32.91 13.24 5.69
C ALA A 150 -31.58 13.00 6.42
N VAL A 151 -30.77 12.10 5.87
CA VAL A 151 -29.37 11.95 6.25
C VAL A 151 -28.74 13.34 6.13
N PRO A 152 -28.11 13.91 7.17
CA PRO A 152 -27.53 15.23 7.05
C PRO A 152 -26.43 15.15 5.99
N VAL A 153 -26.61 15.90 4.89
CA VAL A 153 -25.57 16.19 3.90
C VAL A 153 -24.33 16.58 4.69
N SER A 154 -23.26 15.77 4.61
CA SER A 154 -22.07 15.99 5.42
C SER A 154 -21.50 17.36 5.07
N ARG A 155 -21.74 18.33 5.95
CA ARG A 155 -21.24 19.69 5.79
C ARG A 155 -19.73 19.63 5.87
N THR A 156 -19.04 20.01 4.79
CA THR A 156 -17.57 20.03 4.73
C THR A 156 -17.02 20.70 5.98
N PRO A 157 -16.14 20.03 6.74
CA PRO A 157 -15.58 20.57 7.97
C PRO A 157 -14.90 21.93 7.75
N LYS A 158 -14.93 22.79 8.78
CA LYS A 158 -14.32 24.14 8.68
C LYS A 158 -12.82 24.09 8.34
N TRP A 159 -12.08 23.11 8.87
CA TRP A 159 -10.66 22.96 8.57
C TRP A 159 -10.41 22.66 7.08
N GLU A 160 -11.30 21.87 6.47
CA GLU A 160 -11.19 21.46 5.07
C GLU A 160 -11.49 22.64 4.15
N LEU A 161 -12.53 23.42 4.46
CA LEU A 161 -12.81 24.67 3.74
C LEU A 161 -11.65 25.67 3.84
N ALA A 162 -11.03 25.80 5.02
CA ALA A 162 -9.90 26.69 5.22
C ALA A 162 -8.66 26.24 4.41
N ALA A 163 -8.37 24.93 4.41
CA ALA A 163 -7.28 24.36 3.61
C ALA A 163 -7.51 24.52 2.10
N ILE A 164 -8.75 24.27 1.63
CA ILE A 164 -9.12 24.48 0.22
C ILE A 164 -8.94 25.95 -0.16
N GLU A 165 -9.40 26.89 0.66
CA GLU A 165 -9.24 28.32 0.39
C GLU A 165 -7.77 28.75 0.37
N GLN A 166 -6.95 28.22 1.28
CA GLN A 166 -5.51 28.49 1.32
C GLN A 166 -4.81 28.02 0.04
N VAL A 167 -5.11 26.80 -0.41
CA VAL A 167 -4.60 26.24 -1.67
C VAL A 167 -5.05 27.10 -2.86
N HIS A 168 -6.33 27.47 -2.88
CA HIS A 168 -6.92 28.27 -3.96
C HIS A 168 -6.21 29.63 -4.12
N GLU A 169 -6.01 30.35 -3.01
CA GLU A 169 -5.33 31.64 -3.01
C GLU A 169 -3.83 31.50 -3.31
N ALA A 170 -3.18 30.42 -2.88
CA ALA A 170 -1.80 30.13 -3.25
C ALA A 170 -1.64 29.87 -4.75
N ILE A 171 -2.51 29.06 -5.37
CA ILE A 171 -2.46 28.83 -6.83
C ILE A 171 -2.57 30.16 -7.57
N LYS A 172 -3.54 31.03 -7.22
CA LYS A 172 -3.66 32.37 -7.82
C LYS A 172 -2.40 33.21 -7.66
N ARG A 173 -1.80 33.18 -6.46
CA ARG A 173 -0.58 33.95 -6.13
C ARG A 173 0.61 33.50 -6.98
N TYR A 174 0.79 32.19 -7.15
CA TYR A 174 1.98 31.62 -7.78
C TYR A 174 1.86 31.39 -9.30
N VAL A 175 0.69 31.57 -9.92
CA VAL A 175 0.55 31.52 -11.39
C VAL A 175 1.55 32.46 -12.08
N LYS A 176 1.58 33.76 -11.71
CA LYS A 176 2.48 34.74 -12.34
C LYS A 176 3.97 34.43 -12.12
N PRO A 177 4.43 34.10 -10.89
CA PRO A 177 5.79 33.59 -10.68
C PRO A 177 6.15 32.39 -11.57
N LEU A 178 5.26 31.39 -11.67
CA LEU A 178 5.49 30.20 -12.49
C LEU A 178 5.56 30.54 -14.00
N GLU A 179 4.70 31.44 -14.48
CA GLU A 179 4.77 31.96 -15.86
C GLU A 179 6.09 32.69 -16.11
N ALA A 180 6.57 33.49 -15.16
CA ALA A 180 7.84 34.19 -15.28
C ALA A 180 9.05 33.23 -15.28
N LEU A 181 9.02 32.19 -14.45
CA LEU A 181 10.03 31.13 -14.50
C LEU A 181 10.03 30.42 -15.85
N LYS A 182 8.84 30.06 -16.35
CA LYS A 182 8.68 29.38 -17.65
C LYS A 182 9.16 30.25 -18.81
N ALA A 183 8.84 31.55 -18.81
CA ALA A 183 9.23 32.49 -19.85
C ALA A 183 10.75 32.65 -19.98
N ARG A 184 11.50 32.52 -18.87
CA ARG A 184 12.97 32.63 -18.85
C ARG A 184 13.70 31.28 -18.84
N ASP A 185 12.98 30.17 -18.96
CA ASP A 185 13.50 28.81 -18.76
C ASP A 185 14.39 28.67 -17.50
N ALA A 186 13.82 29.07 -16.36
CA ALA A 186 14.53 29.08 -15.09
C ALA A 186 15.05 27.68 -14.72
N ASN A 187 16.22 27.62 -14.07
CA ASN A 187 16.83 26.36 -13.67
C ASN A 187 16.04 25.64 -12.56
N GLU A 188 16.45 24.43 -12.21
CA GLU A 188 15.82 23.61 -11.17
C GLU A 188 15.85 24.29 -9.78
N GLY A 189 16.94 24.98 -9.43
CA GLY A 189 17.07 25.70 -8.17
C GLY A 189 16.06 26.84 -8.01
N ASP A 190 15.91 27.66 -9.06
CA ASP A 190 14.90 28.73 -9.11
C ASP A 190 13.47 28.15 -9.06
N THR A 191 13.24 27.03 -9.74
CA THR A 191 11.95 26.32 -9.72
C THR A 191 11.65 25.80 -8.31
N ARG A 192 12.66 25.23 -7.65
CA ARG A 192 12.59 24.73 -6.28
C ARG A 192 12.22 25.83 -5.28
N MET A 193 12.65 27.08 -5.49
CA MET A 193 12.26 28.20 -4.63
C MET A 193 10.74 28.41 -4.64
N VAL A 194 10.12 28.53 -5.82
CA VAL A 194 8.67 28.70 -5.94
C VAL A 194 7.90 27.48 -5.45
N VAL A 195 8.44 26.27 -5.67
CA VAL A 195 7.86 25.04 -5.08
C VAL A 195 7.89 25.10 -3.57
N THR A 196 9.00 25.53 -2.96
CA THR A 196 9.11 25.67 -1.49
C THR A 196 8.04 26.59 -0.95
N ASP A 197 7.84 27.73 -1.61
CA ASP A 197 6.84 28.71 -1.19
C ASP A 197 5.42 28.14 -1.35
N MET A 198 5.13 27.39 -2.42
CA MET A 198 3.86 26.68 -2.57
C MET A 198 3.65 25.63 -1.47
N LEU A 199 4.69 24.85 -1.12
CA LEU A 199 4.62 23.87 -0.03
C LEU A 199 4.33 24.57 1.31
N CYS A 200 5.04 25.66 1.61
CA CYS A 200 4.90 26.33 2.91
C CYS A 200 3.63 27.17 3.00
N GLU A 201 3.38 28.05 2.04
CA GLU A 201 2.27 29.00 2.09
C GLU A 201 0.95 28.41 1.57
N GLY A 202 1.01 27.52 0.58
CA GLY A 202 -0.18 26.93 -0.05
C GLY A 202 -0.63 25.61 0.57
N LEU A 203 0.32 24.78 1.00
CA LEU A 203 0.03 23.44 1.55
C LEU A 203 0.24 23.35 3.07
N ASP A 204 0.57 24.47 3.72
CA ASP A 204 0.69 24.64 5.18
C ASP A 204 1.82 23.81 5.83
N TYR A 205 2.90 23.56 5.10
CA TYR A 205 4.09 22.90 5.65
C TYR A 205 5.01 23.88 6.39
N ASP A 206 5.37 23.55 7.63
CA ASP A 206 6.47 24.21 8.33
C ASP A 206 7.80 23.77 7.71
N LYS A 207 8.54 24.74 7.18
CA LYS A 207 9.81 24.53 6.47
C LYS A 207 10.85 23.73 7.26
N PHE A 208 10.85 23.83 8.59
CA PHE A 208 11.88 23.21 9.44
C PHE A 208 11.40 21.94 10.13
N LYS A 209 10.08 21.79 10.32
CA LYS A 209 9.50 20.63 11.02
C LYS A 209 8.94 19.59 10.06
N ASP A 210 8.26 20.03 9.02
CA ASP A 210 7.51 19.15 8.12
C ASP A 210 8.30 18.85 6.85
N LEU A 211 9.24 19.71 6.44
CA LEU A 211 10.10 19.47 5.28
C LEU A 211 11.51 19.11 5.70
N THR A 212 12.12 18.17 4.99
CA THR A 212 13.53 17.80 5.17
C THR A 212 14.22 17.65 3.83
N THR A 213 15.40 18.26 3.71
CA THR A 213 16.31 18.08 2.58
C THR A 213 17.44 17.09 2.92
N GLU A 214 17.49 16.61 4.17
CA GLU A 214 18.58 15.81 4.73
C GLU A 214 18.34 14.31 4.58
N TYR A 215 18.80 13.68 3.49
CA TYR A 215 18.98 12.22 3.36
C TYR A 215 19.97 11.88 2.23
N MET A 216 21.08 12.63 2.14
CA MET A 216 22.13 12.32 1.17
C MET A 216 22.85 11.02 1.54
N VAL A 217 22.52 9.92 0.86
CA VAL A 217 23.40 8.76 0.73
C VAL A 217 23.59 8.49 -0.76
N LYS A 218 24.79 8.80 -1.28
CA LYS A 218 25.23 8.54 -2.67
C LYS A 218 24.48 9.29 -3.79
N GLN A 219 24.66 10.61 -3.82
CA GLN A 219 24.59 11.50 -5.01
C GLN A 219 23.29 11.66 -5.82
N ASP A 220 22.21 10.93 -5.55
CA ASP A 220 20.90 11.13 -6.19
C ASP A 220 19.79 11.07 -5.14
N PHE A 221 19.32 12.22 -4.63
CA PHE A 221 18.28 12.29 -3.58
C PHE A 221 17.01 13.01 -4.08
N ALA A 222 15.88 12.76 -3.42
CA ALA A 222 14.64 13.51 -3.63
C ALA A 222 14.78 14.94 -3.06
N ASP A 223 14.26 15.96 -3.72
CA ASP A 223 14.39 17.33 -3.18
C ASP A 223 13.82 17.54 -1.77
N TYR A 224 12.69 16.90 -1.45
CA TYR A 224 12.07 16.99 -0.13
C TYR A 224 11.55 15.64 0.36
N GLY A 225 11.78 15.36 1.65
CA GLY A 225 10.93 14.48 2.44
C GLY A 225 9.86 15.29 3.17
N VAL A 226 8.62 14.81 3.15
CA VAL A 226 7.49 15.39 3.90
C VAL A 226 7.22 14.56 5.14
N ARG A 227 7.23 15.21 6.29
CA ARG A 227 6.91 14.62 7.59
C ARG A 227 5.59 15.14 8.12
N ILE A 228 4.75 14.22 8.60
CA ILE A 228 3.55 14.53 9.37
C ILE A 228 3.67 13.82 10.70
N ASP A 229 3.49 14.55 11.80
CA ASP A 229 3.62 14.02 13.16
C ASP A 229 4.93 13.22 13.36
N LYS A 230 6.04 13.74 12.78
CA LYS A 230 7.40 13.16 12.77
C LYS A 230 7.60 11.89 11.93
N GLN A 231 6.58 11.42 11.21
CA GLN A 231 6.69 10.27 10.31
C GLN A 231 6.86 10.74 8.86
N MET A 232 7.75 10.11 8.10
CA MET A 232 7.87 10.36 6.66
C MET A 232 6.60 9.84 5.98
N VAL A 233 5.93 10.70 5.20
CA VAL A 233 4.67 10.35 4.51
C VAL A 233 4.74 10.51 3.00
N ALA A 234 5.64 11.35 2.49
CA ALA A 234 5.83 11.53 1.06
C ALA A 234 7.25 11.98 0.74
N PHE A 235 7.68 11.73 -0.49
CA PHE A 235 8.87 12.36 -1.07
C PHE A 235 8.48 13.20 -2.28
N ILE A 236 9.18 14.31 -2.49
CA ILE A 236 8.93 15.26 -3.58
C ILE A 236 10.23 15.48 -4.34
N GLU A 237 10.16 15.35 -5.67
CA GLU A 237 11.25 15.69 -6.59
C GLU A 237 10.85 16.84 -7.48
N VAL A 238 11.72 17.85 -7.55
CA VAL A 238 11.54 19.05 -8.36
C VAL A 238 12.45 18.99 -9.57
N LYS A 239 11.89 19.31 -10.74
CA LYS A 239 12.62 19.45 -12.00
C LYS A 239 12.57 20.89 -12.48
N ARG A 240 13.40 21.20 -13.47
CA ARG A 240 13.37 22.48 -14.18
C ARG A 240 11.96 22.78 -14.72
N ILE A 241 11.49 24.03 -14.63
CA ILE A 241 10.15 24.47 -15.07
C ILE A 241 9.74 24.03 -16.48
N SER A 242 10.67 23.99 -17.44
CA SER A 242 10.39 23.58 -18.83
C SER A 242 10.58 22.08 -19.09
N GLN A 243 11.06 21.32 -18.10
CA GLN A 243 11.33 19.90 -18.25
C GLN A 243 10.03 19.11 -18.17
N LYS A 244 9.76 18.30 -19.21
CA LYS A 244 8.65 17.36 -19.21
C LYS A 244 8.90 16.24 -18.20
N LEU A 245 7.98 16.06 -17.28
CA LEU A 245 8.03 15.00 -16.27
C LEU A 245 7.86 13.63 -16.91
N ASN A 246 8.61 12.63 -16.42
CA ASN A 246 8.59 11.27 -16.94
C ASN A 246 9.05 10.27 -15.87
N GLU A 247 8.82 8.98 -16.12
CA GLU A 247 9.12 7.88 -15.20
C GLU A 247 10.61 7.77 -14.82
N ARG A 248 11.54 8.24 -15.66
CA ARG A 248 12.97 8.21 -15.31
C ARG A 248 13.27 9.13 -14.13
N HIS A 249 12.57 10.26 -14.04
CA HIS A 249 12.69 11.17 -12.90
C HIS A 249 12.07 10.55 -11.64
N LEU A 250 10.97 9.80 -11.80
CA LEU A 250 10.31 9.12 -10.68
C LEU A 250 11.19 8.07 -10.01
N ARG A 251 12.09 7.40 -10.76
CA ARG A 251 13.01 6.39 -10.20
C ARG A 251 13.88 6.91 -9.06
N GLN A 252 14.26 8.19 -9.08
CA GLN A 252 15.04 8.80 -8.00
C GLN A 252 14.26 8.75 -6.69
N VAL A 253 12.97 9.05 -6.73
CA VAL A 253 12.08 9.07 -5.56
C VAL A 253 11.62 7.67 -5.16
N LEU A 254 11.36 6.81 -6.15
CA LEU A 254 10.86 5.44 -5.95
C LEU A 254 11.80 4.60 -5.07
N MET A 255 13.11 4.71 -5.27
CA MET A 255 14.07 3.94 -4.48
C MET A 255 13.98 4.27 -2.98
N TYR A 256 13.78 5.54 -2.63
CA TYR A 256 13.60 5.97 -1.24
C TYR A 256 12.24 5.57 -0.69
N ALA A 257 11.19 5.74 -1.48
CA ALA A 257 9.84 5.30 -1.12
C ALA A 257 9.82 3.81 -0.75
N VAL A 258 10.49 2.97 -1.55
CA VAL A 258 10.63 1.53 -1.28
C VAL A 258 11.48 1.25 -0.04
N ASN A 259 12.62 1.92 0.12
CA ASN A 259 13.52 1.67 1.25
C ASN A 259 12.97 2.13 2.60
N GLU A 260 12.25 3.25 2.63
CA GLU A 260 11.70 3.89 3.83
C GLU A 260 10.26 3.46 4.14
N GLY A 261 9.62 2.69 3.25
CA GLY A 261 8.22 2.28 3.43
C GLY A 261 7.22 3.43 3.27
N VAL A 262 7.52 4.38 2.38
CA VAL A 262 6.70 5.57 2.15
C VAL A 262 5.87 5.38 0.90
N GLU A 263 4.55 5.54 1.02
CA GLU A 263 3.59 5.22 -0.04
C GLU A 263 3.44 6.35 -1.08
N TRP A 264 3.72 7.60 -0.73
CA TRP A 264 3.44 8.75 -1.59
C TRP A 264 4.69 9.37 -2.20
N MET A 265 4.65 9.64 -3.49
CA MET A 265 5.71 10.30 -4.23
C MET A 265 5.12 11.41 -5.10
N VAL A 266 5.78 12.55 -5.14
CA VAL A 266 5.37 13.69 -5.96
C VAL A 266 6.52 14.05 -6.89
N LEU A 267 6.24 14.18 -8.17
CA LEU A 267 7.17 14.70 -9.17
C LEU A 267 6.59 16.01 -9.70
N THR A 268 7.35 17.10 -9.65
CA THR A 268 6.88 18.41 -10.08
C THR A 268 7.94 19.21 -10.83
N ASN A 269 7.51 20.09 -11.72
CA ASN A 269 8.34 21.16 -12.25
C ASN A 269 7.81 22.54 -11.84
N GLY A 270 7.04 22.61 -10.75
CA GLY A 270 6.34 23.81 -10.28
C GLY A 270 5.00 24.04 -11.00
N ALA A 271 4.97 23.93 -12.33
CA ALA A 271 3.73 24.06 -13.11
C ALA A 271 2.88 22.79 -13.05
N VAL A 272 3.48 21.64 -13.35
CA VAL A 272 2.82 20.34 -13.33
C VAL A 272 3.20 19.61 -12.05
N TRP A 273 2.20 19.00 -11.40
CA TRP A 273 2.36 18.16 -10.21
C TRP A 273 1.77 16.79 -10.50
N GLN A 274 2.62 15.76 -10.48
CA GLN A 274 2.23 14.36 -10.65
C GLN A 274 2.38 13.65 -9.30
N THR A 275 1.29 13.07 -8.81
CA THR A 275 1.28 12.35 -7.53
C THR A 275 1.11 10.86 -7.77
N TYR A 276 2.02 10.09 -7.21
CA TYR A 276 2.09 8.64 -7.36
C TYR A 276 1.89 7.93 -6.02
N HIS A 277 1.25 6.77 -6.09
CA HIS A 277 1.10 5.84 -4.98
C HIS A 277 1.97 4.61 -5.23
N LEU A 278 2.76 4.24 -4.23
CA LEU A 278 3.52 2.99 -4.17
C LEU A 278 2.71 1.96 -3.40
N THR A 279 2.26 0.92 -4.08
CA THR A 279 1.68 -0.26 -3.46
C THR A 279 2.79 -1.30 -3.27
N GLY A 280 3.01 -1.70 -2.02
CA GLY A 280 3.96 -2.77 -1.68
C GLY A 280 3.58 -4.11 -2.33
N GLY A 281 4.56 -5.00 -2.50
CA GLY A 281 4.39 -6.29 -3.15
C GLY A 281 5.61 -6.70 -3.97
N LEU A 282 5.56 -7.89 -4.55
CA LEU A 282 6.56 -8.40 -5.50
C LEU A 282 5.84 -8.76 -6.81
N PRO A 283 5.94 -7.93 -7.87
CA PRO A 283 6.67 -6.66 -7.96
C PRO A 283 5.96 -5.51 -7.22
N VAL A 284 6.72 -4.46 -6.89
CA VAL A 284 6.12 -3.19 -6.44
C VAL A 284 5.33 -2.55 -7.57
N VAL A 285 4.17 -1.98 -7.24
CA VAL A 285 3.29 -1.30 -8.21
C VAL A 285 3.28 0.18 -7.94
N VAL A 286 3.44 0.99 -9.00
CA VAL A 286 3.46 2.45 -8.91
C VAL A 286 2.37 3.01 -9.80
N ASP A 287 1.40 3.68 -9.18
CA ASP A 287 0.24 4.23 -9.85
C ASP A 287 0.29 5.75 -9.88
N LEU A 288 0.08 6.37 -11.05
CA LEU A 288 -0.20 7.80 -11.14
C LEU A 288 -1.62 8.06 -10.62
N VAL A 289 -1.74 8.65 -9.44
CA VAL A 289 -3.04 8.91 -8.79
C VAL A 289 -3.70 10.14 -9.39
N PHE A 290 -2.96 11.21 -9.63
CA PHE A 290 -3.44 12.38 -10.37
C PHE A 290 -2.28 13.22 -10.92
N GLU A 291 -2.61 14.03 -11.92
CA GLU A 291 -1.75 15.06 -12.47
C GLU A 291 -2.53 16.38 -12.52
N VAL A 292 -1.89 17.48 -12.14
CA VAL A 292 -2.47 18.82 -12.27
C VAL A 292 -1.44 19.78 -12.86
N ASP A 293 -1.81 20.45 -13.95
CA ASP A 293 -1.05 21.56 -14.54
C ASP A 293 -1.65 22.89 -14.06
N LEU A 294 -0.95 23.58 -13.16
CA LEU A 294 -1.35 24.86 -12.59
C LEU A 294 -1.43 25.97 -13.66
N LEU A 295 -0.65 25.86 -14.74
CA LEU A 295 -0.67 26.78 -15.88
C LEU A 295 -1.55 26.26 -17.03
N GLY A 296 -2.14 25.08 -16.88
CA GLY A 296 -2.99 24.44 -17.87
C GLY A 296 -4.40 25.04 -17.96
N PRO A 297 -5.23 24.54 -18.89
CA PRO A 297 -6.57 25.09 -19.15
C PRO A 297 -7.63 24.69 -18.12
N ALA A 298 -7.34 23.76 -17.21
CA ALA A 298 -8.30 23.27 -16.21
C ALA A 298 -8.84 24.43 -15.34
N PRO A 299 -10.11 24.39 -14.91
CA PRO A 299 -10.67 25.38 -13.99
C PRO A 299 -9.86 25.45 -12.68
N LEU A 300 -9.80 26.64 -12.09
CA LEU A 300 -9.09 26.84 -10.83
C LEU A 300 -9.65 25.96 -9.69
N ALA A 301 -10.96 25.71 -9.68
CA ALA A 301 -11.59 24.83 -8.69
C ALA A 301 -11.05 23.39 -8.76
N GLU A 302 -10.89 22.83 -9.96
CA GLU A 302 -10.33 21.50 -10.17
C GLU A 302 -8.86 21.44 -9.75
N LYS A 303 -8.08 22.45 -10.14
CA LYS A 303 -6.67 22.56 -9.70
C LYS A 303 -6.55 22.60 -8.18
N THR A 304 -7.45 23.34 -7.53
CA THR A 304 -7.51 23.47 -6.08
C THR A 304 -7.85 22.15 -5.41
N GLU A 305 -8.86 21.42 -5.92
CA GLU A 305 -9.27 20.13 -5.38
C GLU A 305 -8.13 19.11 -5.41
N LEU A 306 -7.40 19.01 -6.53
CA LEU A 306 -6.27 18.10 -6.66
C LEU A 306 -5.08 18.52 -5.79
N MET A 307 -4.72 19.81 -5.79
CA MET A 307 -3.62 20.30 -4.94
C MET A 307 -3.95 20.21 -3.44
N PHE A 308 -5.22 20.34 -3.06
CA PHE A 308 -5.68 20.16 -1.68
C PHE A 308 -5.35 18.76 -1.13
N LEU A 309 -5.31 17.73 -1.97
CA LEU A 309 -4.91 16.38 -1.53
C LEU A 309 -3.46 16.33 -1.01
N LEU A 310 -2.60 17.26 -1.43
CA LEU A 310 -1.22 17.41 -0.94
C LEU A 310 -1.11 18.36 0.25
N HIS A 311 -2.20 18.99 0.70
CA HIS A 311 -2.18 19.86 1.88
C HIS A 311 -1.87 19.06 3.15
N LYS A 312 -1.10 19.64 4.07
CA LYS A 312 -0.67 19.00 5.33
C LYS A 312 -1.81 18.31 6.09
N GLU A 313 -2.89 19.05 6.38
CA GLU A 313 -4.08 18.49 7.05
C GLU A 313 -4.80 17.40 6.23
N ALA A 314 -4.79 17.49 4.89
CA ALA A 314 -5.39 16.47 4.03
C ALA A 314 -4.59 15.16 4.08
N LEU A 315 -3.26 15.23 4.05
CA LEU A 315 -2.38 14.07 4.25
C LEU A 315 -2.53 13.49 5.66
N LYS A 316 -2.52 14.34 6.69
CA LYS A 316 -2.71 13.91 8.10
C LYS A 316 -4.01 13.14 8.29
N ARG A 317 -5.07 13.53 7.57
CA ARG A 317 -6.41 12.92 7.63
C ARG A 317 -6.64 11.86 6.55
N ARG A 318 -5.61 11.48 5.80
CA ARG A 318 -5.64 10.45 4.75
C ARG A 318 -6.70 10.68 3.68
N ARG A 319 -6.92 11.95 3.28
CA ARG A 319 -7.85 12.30 2.19
C ARG A 319 -7.34 11.79 0.85
N ILE A 320 -6.03 11.83 0.65
CA ILE A 320 -5.39 11.29 -0.55
C ILE A 320 -5.55 9.76 -0.64
N ASP A 321 -5.45 9.03 0.47
CA ASP A 321 -5.69 7.58 0.53
C ASP A 321 -7.14 7.25 0.16
N GLN A 322 -8.11 8.04 0.65
CA GLN A 322 -9.53 7.85 0.33
C GLN A 322 -9.78 8.04 -1.18
N MET A 323 -9.21 9.09 -1.77
CA MET A 323 -9.30 9.35 -3.21
C MET A 323 -8.67 8.22 -4.02
N TRP A 324 -7.45 7.79 -3.66
CA TRP A 324 -6.76 6.70 -4.33
C TRP A 324 -7.53 5.38 -4.24
N ARG A 325 -7.99 4.98 -3.04
CA ARG A 325 -8.79 3.75 -2.87
C ARG A 325 -10.09 3.80 -3.65
N HIS A 326 -10.77 4.94 -3.67
CA HIS A 326 -11.97 5.11 -4.48
C HIS A 326 -11.64 4.94 -5.96
N ARG A 327 -10.59 5.62 -6.45
CA ARG A 327 -10.13 5.51 -7.85
C ARG A 327 -9.76 4.08 -8.21
N ALA A 328 -8.98 3.40 -7.36
CA ALA A 328 -8.56 2.01 -7.54
C ALA A 328 -9.76 1.05 -7.60
N ALA A 329 -10.76 1.23 -6.72
CA ALA A 329 -11.99 0.42 -6.73
C ALA A 329 -12.88 0.68 -7.97
N THR A 330 -12.76 1.86 -8.58
CA THR A 330 -13.50 2.25 -9.79
C THR A 330 -12.70 2.16 -11.08
N GLU A 331 -11.48 1.64 -11.04
CA GLU A 331 -10.65 1.46 -12.24
C GLU A 331 -11.27 0.37 -13.14
N PRO A 332 -11.22 0.50 -14.48
CA PRO A 332 -11.91 -0.42 -15.38
C PRO A 332 -11.58 -1.90 -15.15
N GLY A 333 -10.36 -2.22 -14.74
CA GLY A 333 -9.93 -3.57 -14.40
C GLY A 333 -10.59 -4.10 -13.13
N ALA A 334 -10.54 -3.34 -12.04
CA ALA A 334 -11.20 -3.70 -10.78
C ALA A 334 -12.72 -3.87 -10.97
N LEU A 335 -13.35 -2.98 -11.75
CA LEU A 335 -14.77 -3.11 -12.08
C LEU A 335 -15.05 -4.32 -12.97
N LEU A 336 -14.18 -4.63 -13.93
CA LEU A 336 -14.34 -5.79 -14.78
C LEU A 336 -14.19 -7.10 -13.98
N GLU A 337 -13.21 -7.20 -13.09
CA GLU A 337 -13.06 -8.34 -12.17
C GLU A 337 -14.32 -8.53 -11.31
N LEU A 338 -14.89 -7.44 -10.79
CA LEU A 338 -16.14 -7.47 -10.05
C LEU A 338 -17.31 -7.97 -10.92
N ILE A 339 -17.45 -7.45 -12.14
CA ILE A 339 -18.49 -7.86 -13.10
C ILE A 339 -18.36 -9.35 -13.46
N LEU A 340 -17.13 -9.85 -13.59
CA LEU A 340 -16.82 -11.23 -13.94
C LEU A 340 -16.79 -12.18 -12.72
N SER A 341 -17.08 -11.69 -11.51
CA SER A 341 -17.19 -12.55 -10.32
C SER A 341 -18.40 -13.48 -10.40
N GLU A 342 -18.30 -14.67 -9.79
CA GLU A 342 -19.40 -15.66 -9.78
C GLU A 342 -20.72 -15.08 -9.26
N ALA A 343 -20.64 -14.30 -8.18
CA ALA A 343 -21.82 -13.66 -7.58
C ALA A 343 -22.49 -12.68 -8.57
N MET A 344 -21.72 -11.87 -9.28
CA MET A 344 -22.27 -10.90 -10.21
C MET A 344 -22.77 -11.53 -11.50
N LEU A 345 -22.05 -12.54 -12.02
CA LEU A 345 -22.51 -13.31 -13.17
C LEU A 345 -23.80 -14.07 -12.88
N ASP A 346 -23.98 -14.59 -11.66
CA ASP A 346 -25.25 -15.24 -11.27
C ASP A 346 -26.40 -14.24 -11.17
N GLU A 347 -26.17 -13.04 -10.62
CA GLU A 347 -27.18 -11.99 -10.61
C GLU A 347 -27.53 -11.49 -12.03
N LEU A 348 -26.54 -11.30 -12.90
CA LEU A 348 -26.77 -10.98 -14.31
C LEU A 348 -27.58 -12.09 -15.01
N ARG A 349 -27.27 -13.36 -14.76
CA ARG A 349 -28.01 -14.52 -15.28
C ARG A 349 -29.46 -14.52 -14.85
N LYS A 350 -29.74 -14.29 -13.55
CA LYS A 350 -31.10 -14.17 -13.01
C LYS A 350 -31.84 -13.01 -13.66
N GLU A 351 -31.16 -11.87 -13.82
CA GLU A 351 -31.75 -10.66 -14.41
C GLU A 351 -32.08 -10.83 -15.89
N VAL A 352 -31.20 -11.46 -16.68
CA VAL A 352 -31.47 -11.80 -18.08
C VAL A 352 -32.71 -12.68 -18.17
N ARG A 353 -32.78 -13.75 -17.37
CA ARG A 353 -33.95 -14.64 -17.34
C ARG A 353 -35.23 -13.91 -16.95
N ARG A 354 -35.16 -13.01 -15.96
CA ARG A 354 -36.31 -12.21 -15.51
C ARG A 354 -36.84 -11.29 -16.60
N ARG A 355 -35.96 -10.68 -17.40
CA ARG A 355 -36.34 -9.71 -18.45
C ARG A 355 -36.73 -10.36 -19.77
N THR A 356 -36.05 -11.44 -20.16
CA THR A 356 -36.20 -12.03 -21.50
C THR A 356 -36.92 -13.38 -21.49
N GLY A 357 -37.02 -14.03 -20.32
CA GLY A 357 -37.52 -15.41 -20.20
C GLY A 357 -36.50 -16.48 -20.63
N ILE A 358 -35.33 -16.09 -21.14
CA ILE A 358 -34.31 -17.00 -21.68
C ILE A 358 -33.37 -17.46 -20.56
N ALA A 359 -33.11 -18.77 -20.50
CA ALA A 359 -32.09 -19.33 -19.63
C ALA A 359 -30.70 -19.21 -20.26
N THR A 360 -29.72 -18.79 -19.47
CA THR A 360 -28.31 -18.69 -19.86
C THR A 360 -27.41 -19.19 -18.71
N THR A 361 -26.10 -19.31 -18.94
CA THR A 361 -25.12 -19.71 -17.93
C THR A 361 -24.14 -18.58 -17.61
N ALA A 362 -23.46 -18.66 -16.48
CA ALA A 362 -22.47 -17.67 -16.06
C ALA A 362 -21.27 -17.63 -17.02
N GLU A 363 -20.89 -18.80 -17.57
CA GLU A 363 -19.78 -18.95 -18.51
C GLU A 363 -20.07 -18.25 -19.83
N ALA A 364 -21.27 -18.44 -20.38
CA ALA A 364 -21.70 -17.79 -21.62
C ALA A 364 -21.75 -16.26 -21.46
N LEU A 365 -22.24 -15.76 -20.31
CA LEU A 365 -22.23 -14.32 -20.01
C LEU A 365 -20.81 -13.79 -19.87
N SER A 366 -19.93 -14.50 -19.16
CA SER A 366 -18.52 -14.12 -19.02
C SER A 366 -17.82 -14.07 -20.38
N GLU A 367 -18.06 -15.04 -21.25
CA GLU A 367 -17.49 -15.07 -22.60
C GLU A 367 -17.91 -13.85 -23.41
N VAL A 368 -19.22 -13.57 -23.50
CA VAL A 368 -19.76 -12.40 -24.22
C VAL A 368 -19.21 -11.09 -23.64
N ILE A 369 -19.14 -10.96 -22.31
CA ILE A 369 -18.58 -9.75 -21.68
C ILE A 369 -17.11 -9.57 -22.12
N ARG A 370 -16.31 -10.63 -22.10
CA ARG A 370 -14.90 -10.56 -22.50
C ARG A 370 -14.73 -10.30 -23.99
N THR A 371 -15.48 -10.96 -24.86
CA THR A 371 -15.20 -10.94 -26.31
C THR A 371 -15.94 -9.83 -27.06
N GLU A 372 -17.14 -9.44 -26.61
CA GLU A 372 -18.01 -8.52 -27.33
C GLU A 372 -18.17 -7.14 -26.67
N ILE A 373 -17.96 -7.03 -25.34
CA ILE A 373 -18.18 -5.79 -24.59
C ILE A 373 -16.87 -5.09 -24.22
N VAL A 374 -15.88 -5.83 -23.74
CA VAL A 374 -14.63 -5.27 -23.20
C VAL A 374 -13.63 -4.98 -24.31
N ASP A 375 -12.94 -3.82 -24.25
CA ASP A 375 -11.82 -3.51 -25.14
C ASP A 375 -10.74 -4.60 -25.03
N PRO A 376 -10.33 -5.26 -26.13
CA PRO A 376 -9.28 -6.26 -26.13
C PRO A 376 -7.97 -5.81 -25.46
N LYS A 377 -7.65 -4.51 -25.49
CA LYS A 377 -6.47 -3.95 -24.81
C LYS A 377 -6.59 -4.03 -23.29
N LEU A 378 -7.78 -3.84 -22.73
CA LEU A 378 -8.02 -3.94 -21.29
C LEU A 378 -7.87 -5.40 -20.84
N LEU A 379 -8.39 -6.35 -21.62
CA LEU A 379 -8.19 -7.78 -21.34
C LEU A 379 -6.72 -8.19 -21.43
N ALA A 380 -6.00 -7.71 -22.44
CA ALA A 380 -4.57 -7.95 -22.57
C ALA A 380 -3.74 -7.33 -21.43
N LYS A 381 -4.24 -6.27 -20.78
CA LYS A 381 -3.62 -5.67 -19.59
C LYS A 381 -3.86 -6.51 -18.33
N LEU A 382 -5.06 -7.08 -18.17
CA LEU A 382 -5.47 -7.82 -16.97
C LEU A 382 -5.05 -9.30 -16.98
N PHE A 383 -5.11 -9.95 -18.14
CA PHE A 383 -4.86 -11.38 -18.29
C PHE A 383 -3.56 -11.68 -19.04
N LYS A 384 -2.55 -10.84 -18.85
CA LYS A 384 -1.19 -11.13 -19.32
C LYS A 384 -0.66 -12.36 -18.55
N ALA A 385 -0.83 -13.53 -19.17
CA ALA A 385 -0.14 -14.77 -18.83
C ALA A 385 1.27 -14.77 -19.45
#